data_AF-A0AAV7I567-F1
#
_entry.id   AF-A0AAV7I567-F1
#
_cell.length_a   1.000
_cell.length_b   1.000
_cell.length_c   1.000
_cell.angle_alpha   90.00
_cell.angle_beta   90.00
_cell.angle_gamma   90.00
#
_symmetry.space_group_name_H-M   'P 1'
#
loop_
_entity.id
_entity.type
_entity.pdbx_description
1 polymer ?
#
loop_
_entity_poly.entity_id
_entity_poly.type
_entity_poly.pdbx_seq_one_letter_code
_entity_poly.pdbx_strand_id
1 'polypeptide(L)' 'MAKSIEIPNKEIVKALEKKLEKCRNQENNHDSEMYKKKMQEMLDEEDLLDDDRYAKIVKDQAANDEKILGVDRIN' A
#
# COMPACT_ATOMS: atom_id res chain seq x y z
N MET A 1 19.58 -41.91 1.09
CA MET A 1 20.85 -41.30 0.66
C MET A 1 20.58 -39.81 0.41
N ALA A 2 21.17 -38.91 1.18
CA ALA A 2 21.01 -37.47 0.96
C ALA A 2 21.76 -37.06 -0.31
N LYS A 3 21.13 -36.31 -1.22
CA LYS A 3 21.80 -35.77 -2.40
C LYS A 3 22.75 -34.66 -1.96
N SER A 4 24.04 -34.81 -2.25
CA SER A 4 25.02 -33.74 -2.07
C SER A 4 24.66 -32.58 -3.00
N ILE A 5 24.31 -31.43 -2.42
CA ILE A 5 24.09 -30.20 -3.17
C ILE A 5 25.44 -29.54 -3.36
N GLU A 6 25.89 -29.44 -4.60
CA GLU A 6 27.12 -28.69 -4.93
C GLU A 6 26.90 -27.20 -4.67
N ILE A 7 27.85 -26.60 -3.94
CA ILE A 7 27.85 -25.16 -3.72
C ILE A 7 28.34 -24.49 -5.01
N PRO A 8 27.55 -23.59 -5.63
CA PRO A 8 27.92 -22.95 -6.88
C PRO A 8 29.16 -22.07 -6.71
N ASN A 9 29.99 -22.01 -7.75
CA ASN A 9 31.20 -21.19 -7.76
C ASN A 9 30.84 -19.70 -7.57
N LYS A 10 31.52 -19.03 -6.62
CA LYS A 10 31.30 -17.63 -6.28
C LYS A 10 31.43 -16.66 -7.47
N GLU A 11 32.33 -16.94 -8.41
CA GLU A 11 32.51 -16.09 -9.60
C GLU A 11 31.33 -16.21 -10.56
N ILE A 12 30.80 -17.43 -10.72
CA ILE A 12 29.60 -17.69 -11.53
C ILE A 12 28.40 -16.98 -10.90
N VAL A 13 28.23 -17.09 -9.57
CA VAL A 13 27.16 -16.39 -8.84
C VAL A 13 27.25 -14.88 -9.07
N LYS A 14 28.43 -14.26 -8.87
CA LYS A 14 28.64 -12.82 -9.11
C LYS A 14 28.34 -12.40 -10.55
N ALA A 15 28.70 -13.23 -11.53
CA ALA A 15 28.42 -12.94 -12.93
C ALA A 15 26.91 -13.00 -13.24
N LEU A 16 26.20 -13.95 -12.63
CA LEU A 16 24.74 -14.07 -12.74
C LEU A 16 24.03 -12.92 -12.04
N GLU A 17 24.45 -12.50 -10.85
CA GLU A 17 23.92 -11.34 -10.13
C GLU A 17 24.04 -10.06 -10.99
N LYS A 18 25.20 -9.84 -11.64
CA LYS A 18 25.39 -8.70 -12.55
C LYS A 18 24.47 -8.75 -13.78
N LYS A 19 24.12 -9.94 -14.27
CA LYS A 19 23.16 -10.09 -15.37
C LYS A 19 21.73 -9.85 -14.86
N LEU A 20 21.40 -10.40 -13.70
CA LEU A 20 20.10 -10.26 -13.05
C LEU A 20 19.76 -8.79 -12.80
N GLU A 21 20.73 -7.97 -12.38
CA GLU A 21 20.51 -6.53 -12.20
C GLU A 21 20.01 -5.83 -13.46
N LYS A 22 20.44 -6.30 -14.64
CA LYS A 22 20.10 -5.70 -15.93
C LYS A 22 18.78 -6.20 -16.51
N CYS A 23 18.30 -7.36 -16.09
CA CYS A 23 17.13 -8.01 -16.67
C CYS A 23 15.99 -8.27 -15.68
N ARG A 24 16.18 -8.01 -14.39
CA ARG A 24 15.11 -8.11 -13.40
C ARG A 24 14.01 -7.09 -13.70
N ASN A 25 12.77 -7.49 -13.49
CA ASN A 25 11.63 -6.59 -13.64
C ASN A 25 11.66 -5.57 -12.48
N GLN A 26 12.03 -4.34 -12.79
CA GLN A 26 12.15 -3.26 -11.81
C GLN A 26 10.80 -2.76 -11.29
N GLU A 27 9.72 -2.98 -12.04
CA GLU A 27 8.37 -2.62 -11.62
C GLU A 27 7.83 -3.50 -10.49
N ASN A 28 8.37 -4.71 -10.34
CA ASN A 28 7.99 -5.67 -9.29
C ASN A 28 9.13 -5.91 -8.29
N ASN A 29 10.18 -5.10 -8.35
CA ASN A 29 11.32 -5.21 -7.47
C ASN A 29 11.09 -4.33 -6.23
N HIS A 30 10.94 -4.94 -5.06
CA HIS A 30 10.77 -4.21 -3.79
C HIS A 30 11.94 -3.26 -3.44
N ASP A 31 13.14 -3.51 -3.96
CA ASP A 31 14.28 -2.63 -3.76
C ASP A 31 14.23 -1.39 -4.67
N SER A 32 13.44 -1.44 -5.74
CA SER A 32 13.28 -0.36 -6.70
C SER A 32 12.49 0.80 -6.09
N GLU A 33 13.02 2.00 -6.22
CA GLU A 33 12.34 3.23 -5.79
C GLU A 33 10.99 3.43 -6.50
N MET A 34 10.85 2.96 -7.75
CA MET A 34 9.59 3.03 -8.49
C MET A 34 8.51 2.15 -7.84
N TYR A 35 8.86 0.94 -7.41
CA TYR A 35 7.92 0.04 -6.72
C TYR A 35 7.48 0.64 -5.39
N LYS A 36 8.44 1.13 -4.60
CA LYS A 36 8.15 1.78 -3.31
C LYS A 36 7.23 2.99 -3.48
N LYS A 37 7.50 3.84 -4.46
CA LYS A 37 6.67 5.01 -4.77
C LYS A 37 5.24 4.60 -5.16
N LYS A 38 5.09 3.61 -6.04
CA LYS A 38 3.77 3.10 -6.44
C LYS A 38 2.98 2.52 -5.27
N MET A 39 3.64 1.81 -4.37
CA MET A 39 3.00 1.29 -3.16
C MET A 39 2.59 2.41 -2.21
N GLN A 40 3.43 3.44 -2.05
CA GLN A 40 3.09 4.61 -1.25
C GLN A 40 1.88 5.35 -1.83
N GLU A 41 1.84 5.57 -3.15
CA GLU A 41 0.71 6.23 -3.81
C GLU A 41 -0.62 5.50 -3.57
N MET A 42 -0.63 4.17 -3.60
CA MET A 42 -1.85 3.40 -3.29
C MET A 42 -2.31 3.54 -1.84
N LEU A 43 -1.38 3.60 -0.88
CA LEU A 43 -1.69 3.79 0.53
C LEU A 43 -2.22 5.21 0.78
N ASP A 44 -1.58 6.22 0.16
CA ASP A 44 -2.01 7.61 0.25
C ASP A 44 -3.41 7.79 -0.36
N GLU A 45 -3.72 7.10 -1.47
CA GLU A 45 -5.06 7.08 -2.07
C GLU A 45 -6.11 6.41 -1.17
N GLU A 46 -5.76 5.32 -0.48
CA GLU A 46 -6.65 4.65 0.49
C GLU A 46 -6.97 5.55 1.68
N ASP A 47 -5.96 6.22 2.25
CA ASP A 47 -6.13 7.16 3.36
C ASP A 47 -7.06 8.32 2.98
N LEU A 48 -6.92 8.88 1.76
CA LEU A 48 -7.80 9.94 1.26
C LEU A 48 -9.26 9.48 1.13
N LEU A 49 -9.50 8.26 0.67
CA LEU A 49 -10.84 7.70 0.53
C LEU A 49 -11.51 7.49 1.90
N ASP A 50 -10.73 7.05 2.89
CA ASP A 50 -11.21 6.86 4.25
C ASP A 50 -11.53 8.20 4.94
N ASP A 51 -10.71 9.23 4.72
CA ASP A 51 -10.97 10.59 5.20
C ASP A 51 -12.26 11.16 4.61
N ASP A 52 -12.47 11.01 3.30
CA ASP A 52 -13.71 11.44 2.63
C ASP A 52 -14.94 10.72 3.18
N ARG A 53 -14.81 9.41 3.42
CA ARG A 53 -15.88 8.60 4.01
C ARG A 53 -16.19 9.04 5.43
N TYR A 54 -15.17 9.28 6.25
CA TYR A 54 -15.34 9.74 7.62
C TYR A 54 -15.98 11.13 7.66
N ALA A 55 -15.53 12.06 6.81
CA ALA A 55 -16.10 13.39 6.68
C ALA A 55 -17.59 13.35 6.32
N LYS A 56 -18.00 12.41 5.45
CA LYS A 56 -19.41 12.20 5.12
C LYS A 56 -20.22 11.71 6.33
N ILE A 57 -19.72 10.72 7.06
CA ILE A 57 -20.39 10.18 8.26
C ILE A 57 -20.61 11.29 9.29
N VAL A 58 -19.60 12.12 9.55
CA VAL A 58 -19.69 13.23 10.51
C VAL A 58 -20.75 14.25 10.09
N LYS A 59 -20.81 14.61 8.80
CA LYS A 59 -21.83 15.52 8.27
C LYS A 59 -23.25 14.95 8.40
N ASP A 60 -23.42 13.68 8.05
CA ASP A 60 -24.71 13.00 8.14
C ASP A 60 -25.17 12.89 9.61
N GLN A 61 -24.24 12.63 10.54
CA GLN A 61 -24.53 12.61 11.97
C GLN A 61 -24.96 14.00 12.46
N ALA A 62 -24.23 15.06 12.12
CA ALA A 62 -24.58 16.42 12.53
C ALA A 62 -25.96 16.85 12.01
N ALA A 63 -26.29 16.50 10.76
CA ALA A 63 -27.61 16.78 10.19
C ALA A 63 -28.74 15.99 10.87
N ASN A 64 -28.48 14.74 11.24
CA ASN A 64 -29.43 13.93 12.01
C ASN A 64 -29.63 14.47 13.43
N ASP A 65 -28.55 14.88 14.09
CA ASP A 65 -28.59 15.46 15.44
C ASP A 65 -29.38 16.78 15.43
N GLU A 66 -29.16 17.65 14.42
CA GLU A 66 -29.95 18.88 14.24
C GLU A 66 -31.45 18.56 14.09
N LYS A 67 -31.80 17.54 13.32
CA LYS A 67 -33.18 17.11 13.11
C LYS A 67 -33.82 16.53 14.38
N ILE A 68 -33.06 15.81 15.21
CA ILE A 68 -33.53 15.21 16.47
C ILE A 68 -33.68 16.29 17.56
N LEU A 69 -32.72 17.20 17.66
CA LEU A 69 -32.72 18.28 18.66
C LEU A 69 -33.71 19.42 18.32
N GLY A 70 -34.21 19.47 17.08
CA GLY A 70 -35.17 20.47 16.58
C GLY A 70 -36.64 20.27 17.00
N VAL A 71 -36.95 19.40 17.96
CA VAL A 71 -38.30 19.06 18.44
C VAL A 71 -38.28 19.17 19.99
N ASP A 72 -39.05 19.97 20.74
CA ASP A 72 -40.18 20.87 20.52
C ASP A 72 -40.02 22.08 21.47
N ARG A 73 -40.24 23.31 21.01
CA ARG A 73 -40.71 24.37 21.92
C ARG A 73 -42.19 24.12 22.17
N ILE A 74 -42.49 23.38 23.23
CA ILE A 74 -43.83 23.23 23.78
C ILE A 74 -44.31 24.63 24.18
N ASN A 75 -45.26 25.19 23.42
CA ASN A 75 -46.10 26.30 23.85
C ASN A 75 -47.38 25.73 24.49
#